data_AF-A0A090T7V6-F1
#
_entry.id   AF-A0A090T7V6-F1
#
_cell.length_a   1.000
_cell.length_b   1.000
_cell.length_c   1.000
_cell.angle_alpha   90.00
_cell.angle_beta   90.00
_cell.angle_gamma   90.00
#
_symmetry.space_group_name_H-M   'P 1'
#
loop_
_entity.id
_entity.type
_entity.pdbx_description
1 polymer ?
#
loop_
_entity_poly.entity_id
_entity_poly.type
_entity_poly.pdbx_seq_one_letter_code
_entity_poly.pdbx_strand_id
1 'polypeptide(L)'
;MKKLCLVAAAVSTALVAAPSFAVDYFGYFRAGTALSSNGTGDANYEKQKVGRLGNENDNYSEFGFGKDLKTGEQTWRVESMIASGNSGTNGWQDGDFNVAQYNVQATGLFSSDKEATVWLVSATTNVVMYISRTSTS
;
A
#
# COMPACT_ATOMS: atom_id res chain seq x y z
N MET A 1 24.37 -29.66 -33.62
CA MET A 1 24.70 -29.17 -32.27
C MET A 1 24.21 -27.73 -32.10
N LYS A 2 22.91 -27.50 -31.82
CA LYS A 2 22.34 -26.13 -31.61
C LYS A 2 21.26 -26.04 -30.53
N LYS A 3 20.76 -27.17 -30.00
CA LYS A 3 19.64 -27.18 -29.03
C LYS A 3 20.08 -27.14 -27.55
N LEU A 4 21.27 -27.65 -27.23
CA LEU A 4 21.81 -27.61 -25.86
C LEU A 4 22.09 -26.16 -25.38
N CYS A 5 22.39 -25.24 -26.30
CA CYS A 5 22.77 -23.86 -25.95
C CYS A 5 21.55 -22.97 -25.63
N LEU A 6 20.38 -23.24 -26.21
CA LEU A 6 19.16 -22.46 -25.98
C LEU A 6 18.55 -22.70 -24.60
N VAL A 7 18.55 -23.95 -24.13
CA VAL A 7 18.07 -24.28 -22.78
C VAL A 7 19.04 -23.74 -21.74
N ALA A 8 20.35 -23.87 -21.95
CA ALA A 8 21.34 -23.28 -21.07
C ALA A 8 21.22 -21.74 -21.02
N ALA A 9 21.02 -21.07 -22.15
CA ALA A 9 20.81 -19.62 -22.20
C ALA A 9 19.49 -19.19 -21.52
N ALA A 10 18.41 -19.95 -21.68
CA ALA A 10 17.13 -19.72 -20.99
C ALA A 10 17.25 -19.90 -19.47
N VAL A 11 17.99 -20.93 -19.02
CA VAL A 11 18.25 -21.17 -17.60
C VAL A 11 19.17 -20.09 -17.02
N SER A 12 20.19 -19.65 -17.77
CA SER A 12 21.08 -18.57 -17.35
C SER A 12 20.36 -17.21 -17.27
N THR A 13 19.44 -16.91 -18.18
CA THR A 13 18.62 -15.68 -18.14
C THR A 13 17.59 -15.71 -17.01
N ALA A 14 17.03 -16.88 -16.68
CA ALA A 14 16.20 -17.06 -15.49
C ALA A 14 16.97 -16.89 -14.17
N LEU A 15 18.26 -17.24 -14.12
CA LEU A 15 19.13 -17.01 -12.95
C LEU A 15 19.62 -15.56 -12.81
N VAL A 16 19.73 -14.82 -13.92
CA VAL A 16 20.09 -13.39 -13.93
C VAL A 16 18.86 -12.48 -13.77
N ALA A 17 17.65 -13.04 -13.70
CA ALA A 17 16.49 -12.33 -13.17
C ALA A 17 16.78 -12.01 -11.70
N ALA A 18 17.44 -10.88 -11.50
CA ALA A 18 17.75 -10.35 -10.20
C ALA A 18 16.46 -10.42 -9.37
N PRO A 19 16.55 -10.86 -8.11
CA PRO A 19 15.42 -10.82 -7.24
C PRO A 19 15.03 -9.36 -7.04
N SER A 20 14.14 -8.85 -7.87
CA SER A 20 13.21 -7.82 -7.43
C SER A 20 12.17 -8.55 -6.55
N PHE A 21 12.64 -9.12 -5.44
CA PHE A 21 11.82 -9.45 -4.28
C PHE A 21 11.51 -8.18 -3.48
N ALA A 22 11.73 -6.99 -4.06
CA ALA A 22 11.33 -5.73 -3.46
C ALA A 22 9.80 -5.68 -3.50
N VAL A 23 9.21 -5.77 -2.30
CA VAL A 23 7.84 -5.34 -2.04
C VAL A 23 7.88 -3.82 -1.95
N ASP A 24 6.97 -3.16 -2.65
CA ASP A 24 6.82 -1.72 -2.57
C ASP A 24 6.26 -1.35 -1.21
N TYR A 25 6.99 -0.53 -0.47
CA TYR A 25 6.51 0.04 0.78
C TYR A 25 5.90 1.42 0.52
N PHE A 26 4.70 1.64 1.05
CA PHE A 26 4.01 2.92 1.05
C PHE A 26 3.21 3.08 2.34
N GLY A 27 2.86 4.31 2.72
CA GLY A 27 2.10 4.53 3.94
C GLY A 27 2.29 5.93 4.50
N TYR A 28 1.78 6.12 5.70
CA TYR A 28 1.81 7.38 6.44
C TYR A 28 1.94 7.08 7.93
N PHE A 29 2.77 7.83 8.64
CA PHE A 29 2.82 7.73 10.09
C PHE A 29 3.05 9.09 10.71
N ARG A 30 2.53 9.23 11.93
CA ARG A 30 2.71 10.39 12.78
C ARG A 30 2.72 9.92 14.22
N ALA A 31 3.76 10.30 14.94
CA ALA A 31 3.85 10.09 16.36
C ALA A 31 4.51 11.30 17.01
N GLY A 32 4.20 11.56 18.26
CA GLY A 32 4.76 12.70 18.99
C GLY A 32 4.38 12.69 20.45
N THR A 33 4.96 13.63 21.18
CA THR A 33 4.55 13.97 22.53
C THR A 33 4.63 15.48 22.70
N ALA A 34 3.71 16.04 23.47
CA ALA A 34 3.60 17.46 23.72
C ALA A 34 3.35 17.74 25.20
N LEU A 35 3.81 18.91 25.62
CA LEU A 35 3.56 19.46 26.94
C LEU A 35 2.41 20.45 26.82
N SER A 36 1.42 20.34 27.70
CA SER A 36 0.36 21.33 27.79
C SER A 36 0.37 22.05 29.15
N SER A 37 -0.14 23.28 29.18
CA SER A 37 -0.09 24.16 30.35
C SER A 37 -0.92 23.68 31.54
N ASN A 38 -1.85 22.74 31.33
CA ASN A 38 -2.67 22.15 32.39
C ASN A 38 -2.10 20.81 32.91
N GLY A 39 -0.90 20.41 32.46
CA GLY A 39 -0.25 19.17 32.89
C GLY A 39 -0.83 17.89 32.30
N THR A 40 -1.85 17.98 31.45
CA THR A 40 -2.27 16.86 30.60
C THR A 40 -1.31 16.77 29.40
N GLY A 41 -1.11 15.59 28.83
CA GLY A 41 -0.16 15.39 27.72
C GLY A 41 -0.61 16.06 26.42
N ASP A 42 -0.51 15.34 25.30
CA ASP A 42 -0.96 15.85 24.00
C ASP A 42 -2.44 16.27 24.01
N ALA A 43 -2.72 17.46 23.49
CA ALA A 43 -4.06 18.03 23.41
C ALA A 43 -4.37 18.48 21.98
N ASN A 44 -5.65 18.48 21.62
CA ASN A 44 -6.11 18.97 20.33
C ASN A 44 -7.31 19.93 20.49
N TYR A 45 -7.43 20.88 19.56
CA TYR A 45 -8.51 21.84 19.50
C TYR A 45 -8.88 22.12 18.05
N GLU A 46 -10.11 21.75 17.65
CA GLU A 46 -10.68 22.12 16.33
C GLU A 46 -9.73 21.89 15.14
N LYS A 47 -8.96 20.79 15.14
CA LYS A 47 -7.85 20.52 14.19
C LYS A 47 -8.24 20.56 12.70
N GLN A 48 -9.54 20.37 12.40
CA GLN A 48 -10.09 20.51 11.05
C GLN A 48 -10.28 21.96 10.59
N LYS A 49 -10.33 22.93 11.52
CA LYS A 49 -10.54 24.35 11.26
C LYS A 49 -9.25 25.17 11.37
N VAL A 50 -8.46 24.93 12.42
CA VAL A 50 -7.27 25.76 12.73
C VAL A 50 -5.96 25.14 12.25
N GLY A 51 -6.02 23.92 11.70
CA GLY A 51 -4.85 23.17 11.25
C GLY A 51 -4.36 22.16 12.28
N ARG A 52 -3.49 21.26 11.80
CA ARG A 52 -3.04 20.06 12.53
C ARG A 52 -1.63 20.20 13.13
N LEU A 53 -0.84 21.21 12.74
CA LEU A 53 0.53 21.36 13.22
C LEU A 53 0.55 21.56 14.74
N GLY A 54 1.12 20.60 15.47
CA GLY A 54 1.14 20.61 16.95
C GLY A 54 -0.23 20.47 17.61
N ASN A 55 -1.25 20.00 16.87
CA ASN A 55 -2.65 20.02 17.29
C ASN A 55 -3.32 18.64 17.10
N GLU A 56 -2.57 17.59 17.40
CA GLU A 56 -3.02 16.20 17.33
C GLU A 56 -2.55 15.46 18.58
N ASN A 57 -3.35 14.52 19.06
CA ASN A 57 -3.24 13.92 20.40
C ASN A 57 -3.24 12.38 20.38
N ASP A 58 -2.69 11.83 19.31
CA ASP A 58 -2.67 10.42 18.99
C ASP A 58 -1.41 10.08 18.19
N ASN A 59 -0.98 8.83 18.24
CA ASN A 59 -0.03 8.24 17.32
C ASN A 59 -0.82 7.46 16.27
N TYR A 60 -0.53 7.70 15.00
CA TYR A 60 -1.21 7.06 13.87
C TYR A 60 -0.19 6.50 12.89
N SER A 61 -0.47 5.33 12.33
CA SER A 61 0.38 4.70 11.33
C SER A 61 -0.41 3.86 10.33
N GLU A 62 0.06 3.85 9.10
CA GLU A 62 -0.36 3.04 7.98
C GLU A 62 0.88 2.40 7.38
N PHE A 63 0.87 1.07 7.27
CA PHE A 63 1.90 0.29 6.61
C PHE A 63 1.27 -0.42 5.41
N GLY A 64 1.61 0.05 4.23
CA GLY A 64 1.19 -0.46 2.95
C GLY A 64 2.30 -1.24 2.25
N PHE A 65 1.92 -2.35 1.65
CA PHE A 65 2.79 -3.25 0.91
C PHE A 65 2.16 -3.58 -0.43
N GLY A 66 2.94 -3.47 -1.50
CA GLY A 66 2.48 -3.71 -2.85
C GLY A 66 3.47 -4.51 -3.68
N LYS A 67 2.97 -5.20 -4.70
CA LYS A 67 3.83 -5.86 -5.66
C LYS A 67 3.22 -5.89 -7.05
N ASP A 68 4.05 -5.52 -8.03
CA ASP A 68 3.75 -5.69 -9.45
C ASP A 68 4.27 -7.03 -9.96
N LEU A 69 3.40 -7.73 -10.69
CA LEU A 69 3.61 -8.99 -11.36
C LEU A 69 3.33 -8.78 -12.85
N LYS A 70 4.39 -8.65 -13.66
CA LYS A 70 4.27 -8.43 -15.11
C LYS A 70 4.18 -9.75 -15.86
N THR A 71 3.21 -9.85 -16.78
CA THR A 71 3.02 -10.99 -17.67
C THR A 71 2.70 -10.52 -19.09
N GLY A 72 3.71 -10.55 -19.96
CA GLY A 72 3.62 -9.97 -21.30
C GLY A 72 3.28 -8.48 -21.23
N GLU A 73 2.14 -8.09 -21.81
CA GLU A 73 1.62 -6.71 -21.80
C GLU A 73 0.76 -6.39 -20.56
N GLN A 74 0.45 -7.37 -19.73
CA GLN A 74 -0.40 -7.18 -18.55
C GLN A 74 0.45 -6.91 -17.31
N THR A 75 -0.04 -6.04 -16.44
CA THR A 75 0.51 -5.82 -15.10
C THR A 75 -0.55 -6.16 -14.07
N TRP A 76 -0.21 -7.08 -13.17
CA TRP A 76 -1.03 -7.44 -12.02
C TRP A 76 -0.41 -6.86 -10.76
N ARG A 77 -1.20 -6.13 -9.99
CA ARG A 77 -0.81 -5.44 -8.77
C ARG A 77 -1.54 -6.08 -7.60
N VAL A 78 -0.83 -6.48 -6.55
CA VAL A 78 -1.45 -6.85 -5.27
C VAL A 78 -1.04 -5.82 -4.24
N GLU A 79 -2.01 -5.28 -3.50
CA GLU A 79 -1.77 -4.30 -2.44
C GLU A 79 -2.47 -4.69 -1.15
N SER A 80 -1.82 -4.38 -0.04
CA SER A 80 -2.35 -4.52 1.30
C SER A 80 -1.94 -3.32 2.15
N MET A 81 -2.80 -2.92 3.08
CA MET A 81 -2.49 -1.87 4.05
C MET A 81 -3.09 -2.23 5.41
N ILE A 82 -2.26 -2.15 6.44
CA ILE A 82 -2.72 -2.15 7.83
C ILE A 82 -2.61 -0.74 8.40
N ALA A 83 -3.56 -0.36 9.25
CA ALA A 83 -3.59 0.93 9.91
C ALA A 83 -3.82 0.76 11.41
N SER A 84 -3.18 1.59 12.22
CA SER A 84 -3.38 1.62 13.68
C SER A 84 -3.31 3.05 14.20
N GLY A 85 -4.10 3.32 15.23
CA GLY A 85 -4.13 4.60 15.94
C GLY A 85 -4.24 4.36 17.44
N ASN A 86 -3.33 4.95 18.22
CA ASN A 86 -3.27 4.85 19.68
C ASN A 86 -3.11 6.24 20.31
N SER A 87 -3.44 6.40 21.59
CA SER A 87 -3.33 7.69 22.28
C SER A 87 -1.89 8.18 22.49
N GLY A 88 -0.87 7.32 22.36
CA GLY A 88 0.53 7.68 22.51
C GLY A 88 1.00 7.97 23.95
N THR A 89 0.17 7.68 24.95
CA THR A 89 0.41 8.08 26.36
C THR A 89 1.35 7.16 27.13
N ASN A 90 1.68 5.97 26.60
CA ASN A 90 2.55 4.99 27.26
C ASN A 90 3.56 4.41 26.25
N GLY A 91 4.72 3.97 26.75
CA GLY A 91 5.72 3.28 25.90
C GLY A 91 5.24 1.94 25.33
N TRP A 92 4.36 1.25 26.06
CA TRP A 92 3.66 0.06 25.58
C TRP A 92 2.16 0.35 25.53
N GLN A 93 1.55 0.15 24.37
CA GLN A 93 0.11 0.30 24.18
C GLN A 93 -0.39 -0.82 23.29
N ASP A 94 -1.37 -1.56 23.79
CA ASP A 94 -2.14 -2.47 22.97
C ASP A 94 -3.11 -1.66 22.12
N GLY A 95 -3.32 -2.11 20.89
CA GLY A 95 -4.25 -1.47 19.96
C GLY A 95 -4.60 -2.44 18.84
N ASP A 96 -5.84 -2.37 18.39
CA ASP A 96 -6.26 -3.10 17.21
C ASP A 96 -5.62 -2.46 15.96
N PHE A 97 -5.38 -3.29 14.95
CA PHE A 97 -5.07 -2.81 13.61
C PHE A 97 -6.25 -3.10 12.69
N ASN A 98 -6.52 -2.16 11.79
CA ASN A 98 -7.48 -2.34 10.71
C ASN A 98 -6.77 -2.83 9.45
N VAL A 99 -7.41 -3.70 8.68
CA VAL A 99 -7.03 -3.94 7.28
C VAL A 99 -7.68 -2.84 6.44
N ALA A 100 -6.97 -1.75 6.25
CA ALA A 100 -7.46 -0.55 5.58
C ALA A 100 -7.61 -0.75 4.07
N GLN A 101 -6.74 -1.57 3.47
CA GLN A 101 -6.79 -1.88 2.04
C GLN A 101 -6.36 -3.34 1.81
N TYR A 102 -7.07 -4.03 0.94
CA TYR A 102 -6.62 -5.30 0.37
C TYR A 102 -7.24 -5.47 -1.01
N ASN A 103 -6.41 -5.33 -2.05
CA ASN A 103 -6.91 -5.27 -3.42
C ASN A 103 -5.97 -5.94 -4.42
N VAL A 104 -6.55 -6.36 -5.54
CA VAL A 104 -5.83 -6.81 -6.72
C VAL A 104 -6.25 -5.94 -7.89
N GLN A 105 -5.30 -5.48 -8.68
CA GLN A 105 -5.51 -4.66 -9.87
C GLN A 105 -4.86 -5.32 -11.07
N ALA A 106 -5.49 -5.20 -12.24
CA ALA A 106 -5.02 -5.77 -13.49
C ALA A 106 -5.15 -4.72 -14.60
N THR A 107 -4.01 -4.33 -15.16
CA THR A 107 -3.90 -3.36 -16.27
C THR A 107 -3.48 -4.08 -17.54
N GLY A 108 -4.03 -3.67 -18.69
CA GLY A 108 -3.70 -4.25 -20.00
C GLY A 108 -4.53 -5.48 -20.39
N LEU A 109 -5.62 -5.76 -19.66
CA LEU A 109 -6.51 -6.90 -19.93
C LEU A 109 -7.25 -6.80 -21.27
N PHE A 110 -7.64 -5.59 -21.68
CA PHE A 110 -8.46 -5.37 -22.87
C PHE A 110 -7.59 -4.97 -24.06
N SER A 111 -7.74 -5.65 -25.19
CA SER A 111 -7.03 -5.28 -26.42
C SER A 111 -7.47 -3.93 -26.97
N SER A 112 -8.73 -3.55 -26.76
CA SER A 112 -9.32 -2.28 -27.17
C SER A 112 -8.90 -1.10 -26.28
N ASP A 113 -8.43 -1.35 -25.06
CA ASP A 113 -7.99 -0.32 -24.11
C ASP A 113 -6.94 -0.90 -23.16
N LYS A 114 -5.66 -0.74 -23.53
CA LYS A 114 -4.52 -1.26 -22.77
C LYS A 114 -4.25 -0.48 -21.49
N GLU A 115 -4.83 0.71 -21.34
CA GLU A 115 -4.66 1.58 -20.17
C GLU A 115 -5.72 1.34 -19.10
N ALA A 116 -6.80 0.64 -19.45
CA ALA A 116 -7.85 0.28 -18.50
C ALA A 116 -7.30 -0.65 -17.41
N THR A 117 -7.58 -0.28 -16.16
CA THR A 117 -7.27 -1.07 -14.97
C THR A 117 -8.57 -1.57 -14.36
N VAL A 118 -8.67 -2.89 -14.19
CA VAL A 118 -9.72 -3.54 -13.41
C VAL A 118 -9.17 -3.76 -12.01
N TRP A 119 -9.95 -3.45 -10.98
CA TRP A 119 -9.57 -3.75 -9.60
C TRP A 119 -10.70 -4.39 -8.81
N LEU A 120 -10.31 -5.25 -7.88
CA LEU A 120 -11.19 -6.00 -6.99
C LEU A 120 -10.78 -5.74 -5.55
N VAL A 121 -11.77 -5.44 -4.70
CA VAL A 121 -11.57 -5.37 -3.25
C VAL A 121 -12.46 -6.41 -2.60
N SER A 122 -11.90 -7.14 -1.65
CA SER A 122 -12.69 -7.95 -0.73
C SER A 122 -13.22 -7.03 0.36
N ALA A 123 -14.48 -6.62 0.25
CA ALA A 123 -15.24 -6.24 1.43
C ALA A 123 -15.75 -7.53 2.05
N THR A 124 -15.71 -7.67 3.38
CA THR A 124 -15.85 -8.89 4.20
C THR A 124 -17.04 -9.83 3.88
N THR A 125 -17.93 -9.45 2.95
CA THR A 125 -19.07 -10.25 2.47
C THR A 125 -19.32 -10.20 0.95
N ASN A 126 -18.69 -9.31 0.17
CA ASN A 126 -18.92 -9.17 -1.27
C ASN A 126 -17.63 -8.79 -2.03
N VAL A 127 -17.39 -9.43 -3.17
CA VAL A 127 -16.38 -8.98 -4.13
C VAL A 127 -16.99 -7.86 -4.96
N VAL A 128 -16.39 -6.66 -4.90
CA VAL A 128 -16.82 -5.54 -5.75
C VAL A 128 -15.77 -5.30 -6.82
N MET A 129 -16.20 -5.33 -8.08
CA MET A 129 -15.38 -5.08 -9.26
C MET A 129 -15.57 -3.65 -9.74
N TYR A 130 -14.46 -2.97 -9.98
CA TYR A 130 -14.43 -1.63 -10.53
C TYR A 130 -13.50 -1.58 -11.74
N ILE A 131 -13.83 -0.72 -12.69
CA ILE A 131 -13.02 -0.48 -13.89
C ILE A 131 -12.75 1.01 -13.95
N SER A 132 -11.48 1.39 -14.06
CA SER A 132 -11.05 2.78 -14.15
C SER A 132 -10.04 2.95 -15.27
N ARG A 133 -10.01 4.15 -15.86
CA ARG A 133 -9.00 4.57 -16.83
C ARG A 133 -8.27 5.78 -16.28
N THR A 134 -6.94 5.72 -16.24
CA THR A 134 -6.11 6.89 -15.90
C THR A 134 -5.90 7.70 -17.18
N SER A 135 -6.59 8.82 -17.33
CA SER A 135 -6.39 9.72 -18.47
C SER A 135 -5.16 10.60 -18.21
N THR A 136 -4.05 10.33 -18.89
CA THR A 136 -2.97 11.32 -19.01
C THR A 136 -3.35 12.32 -20.10
N SER A 137 -3.71 13.54 -19.70
CA SER A 137 -3.85 14.70 -20.59
C SER A 137 -2.50 15.15 -21.15
#